data_AF-A0A846T375-F1
#
_entry.id   AF-A0A846T375-F1
#
_cell.length_a   1.000
_cell.length_b   1.000
_cell.length_c   1.000
_cell.angle_alpha   90.00
_cell.angle_beta   90.00
_cell.angle_gamma   90.00
#
_symmetry.space_group_name_H-M   'P 1'
#
loop_
_entity.id
_entity.type
_entity.pdbx_description
1 polymer ?
#
loop_
_entity_poly.entity_id
_entity_poly.type
_entity_poly.pdbx_seq_one_letter_code
_entity_poly.pdbx_strand_id
1 'polypeptide(L)'
;MVLGHERCGAIKASIEALEHEGKPRKHGKSEQGEHGPLPGEIGYLVKNLKPAIDKAHSWGMGDLAENAMRANVSMVVQRLKKSPVLAAAEESGRLKIVGGRYDLDSGAVDLLFS
;
A
#
# COMPACT_ATOMS: atom_id res chain seq x y z
N MET A 1 -8.58 13.38 0.38
CA MET A 1 -7.16 13.14 0.04
C MET A 1 -6.80 11.73 0.49
N VAL A 2 -5.97 11.03 -0.28
CA VAL A 2 -5.33 9.77 0.12
C VAL A 2 -3.85 10.08 0.31
N LEU A 3 -3.33 9.88 1.51
CA LEU A 3 -1.95 10.24 1.86
C LEU A 3 -1.16 8.97 2.17
N GLY A 4 -0.15 8.69 1.35
CA GLY A 4 0.90 7.75 1.71
C GLY A 4 2.06 8.49 2.37
N HIS A 5 2.99 7.76 2.97
CA HIS A 5 4.16 8.35 3.62
C HIS A 5 5.39 7.46 3.42
N GLU A 6 6.56 8.08 3.50
CA GLU A 6 7.80 7.34 3.44
C GLU A 6 7.98 6.41 4.64
N ARG A 7 8.85 5.42 4.49
CA ARG A 7 9.17 4.45 5.56
C ARG A 7 7.92 3.80 6.16
N CYS A 8 6.92 3.50 5.31
CA CYS A 8 5.68 2.86 5.73
C CYS A 8 5.91 1.42 6.20
N GLY A 9 5.76 1.20 7.52
CA GLY A 9 6.00 -0.10 8.14
C GLY A 9 5.12 -1.23 7.58
N ALA A 10 3.86 -0.94 7.21
CA ALA A 10 2.97 -1.93 6.62
C ALA A 10 3.44 -2.41 5.24
N ILE A 11 3.96 -1.50 4.41
CA ILE A 11 4.50 -1.83 3.09
C ILE A 11 5.80 -2.63 3.24
N LYS A 12 6.71 -2.18 4.11
CA LYS A 12 7.96 -2.88 4.38
C LYS A 12 7.71 -4.31 4.87
N ALA A 13 6.86 -4.47 5.88
CA ALA A 13 6.49 -5.78 6.41
C ALA A 13 5.81 -6.67 5.35
N SER A 14 5.03 -6.07 4.44
CA SER A 14 4.39 -6.81 3.35
C SER A 14 5.38 -7.27 2.28
N ILE A 15 6.36 -6.43 1.91
CA ILE A 15 7.45 -6.83 1.01
C ILE A 15 8.23 -7.99 1.63
N GLU A 16 8.68 -7.85 2.87
CA GLU A 16 9.40 -8.91 3.60
C GLU A 16 8.58 -10.19 3.68
N ALA A 17 7.28 -10.07 3.97
CA ALA A 17 6.38 -11.22 4.02
C ALA A 17 6.30 -11.96 2.69
N LEU A 18 6.18 -11.24 1.57
CA LEU A 18 6.08 -11.78 0.21
C LEU A 18 7.40 -12.41 -0.25
N GLU A 19 8.55 -11.80 0.07
CA GLU A 19 9.89 -12.34 -0.26
C GLU A 19 10.25 -13.61 0.54
N HIS A 20 9.65 -13.76 1.72
CA HIS A 20 9.82 -14.90 2.60
C HIS A 20 8.64 -15.87 2.62
N GLU A 21 7.67 -15.75 1.69
CA GLU A 21 6.63 -16.78 1.52
C GLU A 21 7.28 -18.15 1.30
N GLY A 22 6.93 -19.13 2.14
CA GLY A 22 7.50 -20.47 2.12
C GLY A 22 8.82 -20.67 2.88
N LYS A 23 9.39 -19.65 3.56
CA LYS A 23 10.62 -19.77 4.38
C LYS A 23 10.33 -19.66 5.89
N PRO A 24 11.12 -20.33 6.76
CA PRO A 24 10.94 -20.23 8.21
C PRO A 24 11.21 -18.79 8.70
N ARG A 25 10.29 -18.23 9.49
CA ARG A 25 10.38 -16.88 10.05
C ARG A 25 11.19 -16.89 11.35
N LYS A 26 12.09 -15.90 11.54
CA LYS A 26 12.93 -15.76 12.75
C LYS A 26 12.14 -15.32 14.01
N HIS A 27 10.95 -14.74 13.85
CA HIS A 27 10.11 -14.28 14.95
C HIS A 27 8.64 -14.60 14.66
N GLY A 28 7.98 -15.28 15.60
CA GLY A 28 6.57 -15.65 15.53
C GLY A 28 6.36 -17.16 15.38
N LYS A 29 6.12 -17.83 16.51
CA LYS A 29 5.51 -19.16 16.51
C LYS A 29 4.07 -18.98 16.01
N SER A 30 3.71 -19.56 14.88
CA SER A 30 2.30 -19.80 14.60
C SER A 30 1.84 -20.96 15.49
N GLU A 31 0.70 -20.81 16.18
CA GLU A 31 0.10 -21.87 17.00
C GLU A 31 -0.44 -23.02 16.13
N GLN A 32 -0.54 -22.82 14.82
CA GLN A 32 -0.74 -23.88 13.84
C GLN A 32 0.48 -23.94 12.92
N GLY A 33 0.98 -25.14 12.66
CA GLY A 33 2.32 -25.43 12.16
C GLY A 33 2.81 -24.71 10.91
N GLU A 34 4.10 -24.91 10.71
CA GLU A 34 4.97 -24.50 9.64
C GLU A 34 4.26 -24.14 8.31
N HIS A 35 4.55 -22.93 7.81
CA HIS A 35 4.22 -22.44 6.46
C HIS A 35 2.75 -22.07 6.17
N GLY A 36 1.92 -21.80 7.19
CA GLY A 36 0.59 -21.22 7.02
C GLY A 36 0.60 -19.72 6.61
N PRO A 37 -0.50 -19.22 5.99
CA PRO A 37 -0.67 -17.79 5.70
C PRO A 37 -0.49 -16.95 6.97
N LEU A 38 0.01 -15.72 6.82
CA LEU A 38 0.21 -14.79 7.94
C LEU A 38 -1.05 -14.71 8.82
N PRO A 39 -0.97 -15.04 10.13
CA PRO A 39 -2.13 -15.04 10.99
C PRO A 39 -2.65 -13.61 11.24
N GLY A 40 -3.97 -13.47 11.31
CA GLY A 40 -4.65 -12.24 11.74
C GLY A 40 -4.50 -11.03 10.82
N GLU A 41 -4.52 -9.84 11.41
CA GLU A 41 -4.50 -8.53 10.72
C GLU A 41 -3.30 -8.35 9.78
N ILE A 42 -2.16 -8.97 10.08
CA ILE A 42 -0.97 -8.86 9.24
C ILE A 42 -1.21 -9.53 7.86
N GLY A 43 -1.86 -10.70 7.83
CA GLY A 43 -2.21 -11.35 6.56
C GLY A 43 -3.18 -10.54 5.72
N TYR A 44 -4.11 -9.84 6.37
CA TYR A 44 -5.01 -8.91 5.69
C TYR A 44 -4.25 -7.75 5.04
N LEU A 45 -3.30 -7.13 5.75
CA LEU A 45 -2.48 -6.04 5.20
C LEU A 45 -1.67 -6.51 3.99
N VAL A 46 -0.99 -7.64 4.09
CA VAL A 46 -0.19 -8.19 2.98
C VAL A 46 -1.06 -8.46 1.76
N LYS A 47 -2.24 -9.09 1.95
CA LYS A 47 -3.17 -9.35 0.85
C LYS A 47 -3.62 -8.08 0.14
N ASN A 48 -3.89 -7.00 0.88
CA ASN A 48 -4.36 -5.75 0.30
C ASN A 48 -3.22 -4.92 -0.33
N LEU A 49 -1.99 -5.04 0.17
CA LEU A 49 -0.83 -4.32 -0.34
C LEU A 49 -0.12 -5.04 -1.49
N LYS A 50 -0.29 -6.36 -1.63
CA LYS A 50 0.33 -7.18 -2.67
C LYS A 50 0.16 -6.61 -4.09
N PRO A 51 -1.04 -6.15 -4.54
CA PRO A 51 -1.18 -5.61 -5.89
C PRO A 51 -0.30 -4.38 -6.14
N ALA A 52 -0.15 -3.52 -5.14
CA ALA A 52 0.69 -2.33 -5.24
C ALA A 52 2.18 -2.69 -5.27
N ILE A 53 2.59 -3.70 -4.49
CA ILE A 53 3.96 -4.24 -4.47
C ILE A 53 4.29 -4.93 -5.80
N ASP A 54 3.40 -5.78 -6.33
CA ASP A 54 3.55 -6.43 -7.63
C ASP A 54 3.70 -5.38 -8.75
N LYS A 55 2.90 -4.31 -8.69
CA LYS A 55 2.99 -3.19 -9.65
C LYS A 55 4.33 -2.48 -9.56
N ALA A 56 4.83 -2.22 -8.35
CA ALA A 56 6.13 -1.61 -8.14
C ALA A 56 7.28 -2.50 -8.65
N HIS A 57 7.22 -3.82 -8.41
CA HIS A 57 8.19 -4.77 -8.98
C HIS A 57 8.22 -4.71 -10.51
N SER A 58 7.06 -4.60 -11.16
CA SER A 58 6.97 -4.52 -12.62
C SER A 58 7.70 -3.33 -13.24
N TRP A 59 8.01 -2.29 -12.46
CA TRP A 59 8.79 -1.15 -12.92
C TRP A 59 10.29 -1.43 -12.98
N GLY A 60 10.79 -2.41 -12.22
CA GLY A 60 12.17 -2.90 -12.28
C GLY A 60 13.26 -1.89 -11.91
N MET A 61 12.91 -0.75 -11.32
CA MET A 61 13.85 0.33 -10.95
C MET A 61 13.34 1.17 -9.78
N GLY A 62 14.26 1.84 -9.10
CA GLY A 62 13.97 2.72 -7.96
C GLY A 62 13.76 1.97 -6.64
N ASP A 63 13.38 2.71 -5.59
CA ASP A 63 13.08 2.12 -4.28
C ASP A 63 11.72 1.41 -4.31
N LEU A 64 11.72 0.12 -4.00
CA LEU A 64 10.52 -0.72 -4.07
C LEU A 64 9.42 -0.26 -3.10
N ALA A 65 9.79 0.15 -1.88
CA ALA A 65 8.83 0.53 -0.85
C ALA A 65 8.15 1.88 -1.18
N GLU A 66 8.92 2.88 -1.62
CA GLU A 66 8.41 4.16 -2.11
C GLU A 66 7.50 3.96 -3.32
N ASN A 67 7.94 3.12 -4.27
CA ASN A 67 7.14 2.81 -5.46
C ASN A 67 5.84 2.08 -5.12
N ALA A 68 5.88 1.10 -4.23
CA ALA A 68 4.70 0.38 -3.74
C ALA A 68 3.76 1.33 -2.99
N MET A 69 4.28 2.27 -2.22
CA MET A 69 3.49 3.29 -1.54
C MET A 69 2.76 4.20 -2.53
N ARG A 70 3.46 4.73 -3.54
CA ARG A 70 2.86 5.55 -4.60
C ARG A 70 1.81 4.77 -5.39
N ALA A 71 2.09 3.51 -5.72
CA ALA A 71 1.15 2.62 -6.38
C ALA A 71 -0.11 2.37 -5.53
N ASN A 72 0.05 2.14 -4.22
CA ASN A 72 -1.06 1.95 -3.29
C ASN A 72 -1.94 3.20 -3.19
N VAL A 73 -1.34 4.39 -3.02
CA VAL A 73 -2.09 5.66 -3.04
C VAL A 73 -2.89 5.80 -4.33
N SER A 74 -2.27 5.49 -5.48
CA SER A 74 -2.95 5.55 -6.78
C SER A 74 -4.14 4.60 -6.85
N MET A 75 -3.96 3.34 -6.43
CA MET A 75 -5.03 2.35 -6.44
C MET A 75 -6.20 2.75 -5.52
N VAL A 76 -5.92 3.29 -4.34
CA VAL A 76 -6.96 3.75 -3.42
C VAL A 76 -7.69 4.97 -3.98
N VAL A 77 -6.98 5.94 -4.57
CA VAL A 77 -7.63 7.08 -5.25
C VAL A 77 -8.56 6.60 -6.37
N GLN A 78 -8.09 5.69 -7.23
CA GLN A 78 -8.90 5.13 -8.31
C GLN A 78 -10.13 4.37 -7.78
N ARG A 79 -9.98 3.63 -6.67
CA ARG A 79 -11.10 2.97 -6.00
C ARG A 79 -12.13 3.97 -5.47
N LEU A 80 -11.68 5.07 -4.87
CA LEU A 80 -12.56 6.10 -4.33
C LEU A 80 -13.29 6.86 -5.45
N LYS A 81 -12.62 7.17 -6.56
CA LYS A 81 -13.26 7.77 -7.75
C LYS A 81 -14.37 6.90 -8.34
N LYS A 82 -14.22 5.57 -8.27
CA LYS A 82 -15.22 4.59 -8.72
C LYS A 82 -16.28 4.24 -7.65
N SER A 83 -16.21 4.84 -6.46
CA SER A 83 -17.15 4.55 -5.39
C SER A 83 -18.54 5.12 -5.73
N PRO A 84 -19.64 4.34 -5.66
CA PRO A 84 -20.98 4.84 -5.91
C PRO A 84 -21.38 6.04 -5.04
N VAL A 85 -20.79 6.15 -3.84
CA VAL A 85 -21.08 7.24 -2.89
C VAL A 85 -20.35 8.53 -3.28
N LEU A 86 -19.18 8.44 -3.90
CA LEU A 86 -18.31 9.60 -4.16
C LEU A 86 -18.28 10.01 -5.63
N ALA A 87 -18.51 9.08 -6.56
CA ALA A 87 -18.37 9.28 -8.00
C ALA A 87 -19.18 10.48 -8.48
N ALA A 88 -20.47 10.57 -8.13
CA ALA A 88 -21.34 11.68 -8.55
C ALA A 88 -20.86 13.04 -8.03
N ALA A 89 -20.28 13.09 -6.82
CA ALA A 89 -19.73 14.34 -6.27
C ALA A 89 -18.40 14.73 -6.95
N GLU A 90 -17.59 13.75 -7.33
CA GLU A 90 -16.33 13.97 -8.05
C GLU A 90 -16.56 14.41 -9.50
N GLU A 91 -17.44 13.70 -10.23
CA GLU A 91 -17.82 14.01 -11.61
C GLU A 91 -18.49 15.38 -11.74
N SER A 92 -19.27 15.80 -10.73
CA SER A 92 -19.89 17.14 -10.69
C SER A 92 -18.93 18.24 -10.21
N GLY A 93 -17.68 17.93 -9.89
CA GLY A 93 -16.67 18.89 -9.43
C GLY A 93 -16.87 19.40 -8.00
N ARG A 94 -17.85 18.85 -7.25
CA ARG A 94 -18.13 19.21 -5.85
C ARG A 94 -17.17 18.54 -4.86
N LEU A 95 -16.45 17.52 -5.30
CA LEU A 95 -15.43 16.81 -4.54
C LEU A 95 -14.19 16.65 -5.42
N LYS A 96 -13.00 16.86 -4.86
CA LYS A 96 -11.74 16.53 -5.52
C LYS A 96 -11.00 15.46 -4.73
N ILE A 97 -10.71 14.33 -5.38
CA ILE A 97 -10.00 13.21 -4.76
C ILE A 97 -8.54 13.25 -5.22
N VAL A 98 -7.66 13.68 -4.33
CA VAL A 98 -6.21 13.83 -4.59
C VAL A 98 -5.39 12.77 -3.87
N GLY A 99 -4.30 12.33 -4.50
CA GLY A 99 -3.26 11.48 -3.89
C GLY A 99 -2.04 12.31 -3.50
N GLY A 100 -1.44 12.01 -2.35
CA GLY A 100 -0.26 12.69 -1.84
C GLY A 100 0.77 11.77 -1.20
N ARG A 101 1.99 12.28 -1.08
CA ARG A 101 3.12 11.67 -0.34
C ARG A 101 3.53 12.60 0.79
N TYR A 102 3.52 12.10 2.01
CA TYR A 102 4.07 12.79 3.17
C TYR A 102 5.55 12.43 3.33
N ASP A 103 6.38 13.47 3.37
CA ASP A 103 7.79 13.39 3.67
C ASP A 103 7.98 13.51 5.19
N LEU A 104 8.48 12.45 5.84
CA LEU A 104 8.62 12.42 7.30
C LEU A 104 9.81 13.27 7.77
N ASP A 105 10.79 13.53 6.90
CA ASP A 105 11.99 14.30 7.24
C ASP A 105 11.71 15.82 7.25
N SER A 106 10.93 16.31 6.28
CA SER A 106 10.57 17.73 6.13
C SER A 106 9.19 18.11 6.66
N GLY A 107 8.27 17.13 6.81
CA GLY A 107 6.87 17.37 7.13
C GLY A 107 6.04 17.93 5.97
N ALA A 108 6.59 17.94 4.75
CA ALA A 108 5.89 18.41 3.56
C ALA A 108 4.97 17.34 2.96
N VAL A 109 3.97 17.79 2.20
CA VAL A 109 3.11 16.92 1.39
C VAL A 109 3.32 17.23 -0.09
N ASP A 110 3.82 16.25 -0.83
CA ASP A 110 3.88 16.30 -2.29
C ASP A 110 2.54 15.84 -2.87
N LEU A 111 1.94 16.66 -3.75
CA LEU A 111 0.78 16.26 -4.53
C LEU A 111 1.23 15.36 -5.68
N LEU A 112 0.79 14.11 -5.68
CA LEU A 112 1.20 13.12 -6.67
C LEU A 112 0.32 13.21 -7.93
N PHE A 113 -0.99 13.29 -7.74
CA PHE A 113 -2.00 13.35 -8.81
C PHE A 113 -3.36 13.76 -8.24
N SER A 114 -4.25 14.22 -9.12
CA SER A 114 -5.63 14.59 -8.81
C SER A 114 -6.61 14.06 -9.82
#